data_AF-M1WPD9-F1
#
_entry.id   AF-M1WPD9-F1
#
_cell.length_a   1.000
_cell.length_b   1.000
_cell.length_c   1.000
_cell.angle_alpha   90.00
_cell.angle_beta   90.00
_cell.angle_gamma   90.00
#
_symmetry.space_group_name_H-M   'P 1'
#
loop_
_entity.id
_entity.type
_entity.pdbx_description
1 polymer ?
#
loop_
_entity_poly.entity_id
_entity_poly.type
_entity_poly.pdbx_seq_one_letter_code
_entity_poly.pdbx_strand_id
1 'polypeptide(L)'
;MTQQTLIIRGIDVGMIKNRNESRVAELLPQLMEEHYVDFIFDPLDIQDIYALSLNLIPAHYAQKGSIVLSDRLSDFEIRSRIRDAIERVLDNPTRADRS
;
A
#
# COMPACT_ATOMS: atom_id res chain seq x y z
N MET A 1 -2.96 -9.11 19.46
CA MET A 1 -1.67 -8.77 18.83
C MET A 1 -0.97 -7.75 19.70
N THR A 2 0.14 -8.13 20.34
CA THR A 2 0.99 -7.23 21.13
C THR A 2 1.70 -6.30 20.16
N GLN A 3 1.28 -5.03 20.08
CA GLN A 3 2.04 -4.03 19.32
C GLN A 3 3.39 -3.86 20.01
N GLN A 4 4.45 -4.28 19.32
CA GLN A 4 5.81 -4.11 19.79
C GLN A 4 6.12 -2.60 19.81
N THR A 5 6.42 -2.05 20.99
CA THR A 5 6.68 -0.61 21.13
C THR A 5 8.01 -0.26 20.46
N LEU A 6 7.95 0.57 19.42
CA LEU A 6 9.13 1.07 18.71
C LEU A 6 9.64 2.30 19.45
N ILE A 7 10.77 2.15 20.16
CA ILE A 7 11.38 3.23 20.94
C ILE A 7 12.68 3.69 20.28
N ILE A 8 12.79 4.98 19.94
CA ILE A 8 14.02 5.61 19.47
C ILE A 8 14.45 6.65 20.51
N ARG A 9 15.60 6.42 21.16
CA ARG A 9 16.14 7.31 22.22
C ARG A 9 15.10 7.68 23.31
N GLY A 10 14.27 6.73 23.70
CA GLY A 10 13.22 6.93 24.73
C GLY A 10 11.91 7.52 24.21
N ILE A 11 11.78 7.79 22.91
CA ILE A 11 10.57 8.30 22.28
C ILE A 11 9.84 7.16 21.59
N ASP A 12 8.54 6.98 21.89
CA ASP A 12 7.66 6.05 21.19
C ASP A 12 7.28 6.59 19.81
N VAL A 13 7.73 5.87 18.77
CA VAL A 13 7.42 6.16 17.36
C VAL A 13 6.43 5.16 16.76
N GLY A 14 5.93 4.19 17.53
CA GLY A 14 4.99 3.17 17.03
C GLY A 14 3.64 3.72 16.57
N MET A 15 3.32 4.96 16.95
CA MET A 15 2.10 5.65 16.52
C MET A 15 2.25 6.38 15.17
N ILE A 16 3.47 6.47 14.61
CA ILE A 16 3.71 7.08 13.31
C ILE A 16 3.37 6.05 12.23
N LYS A 17 2.35 6.34 11.43
CA LYS A 17 1.88 5.44 10.36
C LYS A 17 1.75 6.17 9.04
N ASN A 18 1.98 5.45 7.94
CA ASN A 18 1.78 5.98 6.60
C ASN A 18 0.26 6.01 6.30
N ARG A 19 -0.30 7.20 6.10
CA ARG A 19 -1.73 7.34 5.82
C ARG A 19 -2.15 6.73 4.49
N ASN A 20 -1.21 6.57 3.56
CA ASN A 20 -1.51 5.98 2.27
C ASN A 20 -1.78 4.47 2.37
N GLU A 21 -1.30 3.79 3.43
CA GLU A 21 -1.57 2.36 3.66
C GLU A 21 -3.07 2.06 3.69
N SER A 22 -3.83 2.84 4.46
CA SER A 22 -5.29 2.67 4.54
C SER A 22 -5.98 3.00 3.22
N ARG A 23 -5.54 4.07 2.54
CA ARG A 23 -6.12 4.49 1.25
C ARG A 23 -5.90 3.45 0.15
N VAL A 24 -4.70 2.86 0.08
CA VAL A 24 -4.40 1.79 -0.87
C VAL A 24 -5.23 0.56 -0.55
N ALA A 25 -5.35 0.17 0.72
CA ALA A 25 -6.17 -0.97 1.14
C ALA A 25 -7.66 -0.79 0.81
N GLU A 26 -8.18 0.44 0.83
CA GLU A 26 -9.55 0.76 0.46
C GLU A 26 -9.78 0.75 -1.06
N LEU A 27 -8.83 1.30 -1.84
CA LEU A 27 -8.96 1.48 -3.30
C LEU A 27 -8.60 0.24 -4.11
N LEU A 28 -7.69 -0.59 -3.62
CA LEU A 28 -7.22 -1.79 -4.30
C LEU A 28 -8.36 -2.77 -4.66
N PRO A 29 -9.24 -3.21 -3.74
CA PRO A 29 -10.33 -4.12 -4.10
C PRO A 29 -11.31 -3.50 -5.10
N GLN A 30 -11.59 -2.20 -4.99
CA GLN A 30 -12.47 -1.49 -5.94
C GLN A 30 -11.90 -1.55 -7.36
N LEU A 31 -10.59 -1.30 -7.53
CA LEU A 31 -9.95 -1.38 -8.83
C LEU A 31 -9.93 -2.80 -9.40
N MET A 32 -9.73 -3.81 -8.55
CA MET A 32 -9.78 -5.21 -8.97
C MET A 32 -11.17 -5.59 -9.47
N GLU A 33 -12.22 -5.20 -8.76
CA GLU A 33 -13.62 -5.44 -9.16
C GLU A 33 -14.01 -4.67 -10.43
N GLU A 34 -13.55 -3.43 -10.59
CA GLU A 34 -13.89 -2.57 -11.73
C GLU A 34 -13.17 -2.95 -13.03
N HIS A 35 -11.92 -3.39 -12.95
CA HIS A 35 -11.04 -3.50 -14.13
C HIS A 35 -10.38 -4.87 -14.33
N TYR A 36 -10.33 -5.71 -13.29
CA TYR A 36 -9.60 -6.99 -13.31
C TYR A 36 -10.48 -8.17 -12.88
N VAL A 37 -11.79 -8.10 -13.11
CA VAL A 37 -12.77 -9.13 -12.72
C VAL A 37 -12.47 -10.51 -13.32
N ASP A 38 -11.82 -10.54 -14.48
CA ASP A 38 -11.47 -11.79 -15.18
C ASP A 38 -10.15 -12.41 -14.68
N PHE A 39 -9.43 -11.74 -13.77
CA PHE A 39 -8.16 -12.23 -13.22
C PHE A 39 -8.35 -12.92 -11.88
N ILE A 40 -7.64 -14.03 -11.67
CA ILE A 40 -7.57 -14.73 -10.40
C ILE A 40 -6.27 -14.34 -9.72
N PHE A 41 -6.36 -13.48 -8.72
CA PHE A 41 -5.23 -13.10 -7.87
C PHE A 41 -5.09 -14.07 -6.70
N ASP A 42 -3.89 -14.58 -6.49
CA ASP A 42 -3.58 -15.32 -5.27
C ASP A 42 -3.23 -14.38 -4.10
N PRO A 43 -3.13 -14.89 -2.87
CA PRO A 43 -2.81 -14.06 -1.71
C PRO A 43 -1.44 -13.36 -1.77
N LEU A 44 -0.46 -13.90 -2.53
CA LEU A 44 0.85 -13.27 -2.71
C LEU A 44 0.75 -12.14 -3.73
N ASP A 45 0.00 -12.30 -4.81
CA ASP A 45 -0.24 -11.23 -5.78
C ASP A 45 -0.83 -10.00 -5.08
N ILE A 46 -1.82 -10.18 -4.20
CA ILE A 46 -2.43 -9.07 -3.45
C ILE A 46 -1.41 -8.37 -2.54
N GLN A 47 -0.53 -9.14 -1.89
CA GLN A 47 0.52 -8.58 -1.01
C GLN A 47 1.58 -7.82 -1.82
N ASP A 48 2.01 -8.38 -2.95
CA ASP A 48 3.00 -7.78 -3.84
C ASP A 48 2.45 -6.50 -4.47
N ILE A 49 1.20 -6.52 -4.95
CA ILE A 49 0.52 -5.33 -5.49
C ILE A 49 0.42 -4.25 -4.42
N TYR A 50 0.03 -4.61 -3.21
CA TYR A 50 -0.06 -3.66 -2.10
C TYR A 50 1.29 -3.02 -1.77
N ALA A 51 2.33 -3.84 -1.61
CA ALA A 51 3.69 -3.38 -1.31
C ALA A 51 4.26 -2.52 -2.44
N LEU A 52 4.09 -2.95 -3.69
CA LEU A 52 4.54 -2.21 -4.87
C LEU A 52 3.80 -0.88 -5.01
N SER A 53 2.49 -0.85 -4.78
CA SER A 53 1.70 0.39 -4.78
C SER A 53 2.23 1.42 -3.79
N LEU A 54 2.58 0.98 -2.57
CA LEU A 54 3.16 1.85 -1.54
C LEU A 54 4.56 2.34 -1.91
N ASN A 55 5.36 1.52 -2.59
CA ASN A 55 6.68 1.91 -3.09
C ASN A 55 6.61 2.92 -4.25
N LEU A 56 5.51 2.94 -5.00
CA LEU A 56 5.31 3.84 -6.15
C LEU A 56 4.77 5.22 -5.77
N ILE A 57 4.36 5.43 -4.52
CA ILE A 57 3.84 6.71 -4.03
C ILE A 57 4.75 7.32 -2.95
N PRO A 58 4.89 8.65 -2.88
CA PRO A 58 5.53 9.29 -1.75
C PRO A 58 4.86 8.88 -0.44
N ALA A 59 5.67 8.45 0.53
CA ALA A 59 5.18 8.08 1.84
C ALA A 59 4.64 9.31 2.58
N HIS A 60 3.46 9.18 3.18
CA HIS A 60 2.82 10.28 3.92
C HIS A 60 2.55 9.86 5.36
N TYR A 61 3.60 9.96 6.18
CA TYR A 61 3.54 9.63 7.60
C TYR A 61 2.86 10.72 8.40
N ALA A 62 2.00 10.32 9.32
CA ALA A 62 1.36 11.24 10.25
C ALA A 62 1.56 10.83 11.70
N GLN A 63 1.79 11.83 12.54
CA GLN A 63 1.84 11.69 13.99
C GLN A 63 0.55 12.25 14.59
N LYS A 64 0.04 11.60 15.64
CA LYS A 64 -1.11 12.10 16.40
C LYS A 64 -0.76 13.47 17.00
N GLY A 65 -1.38 14.54 16.49
CA GLY A 65 -1.20 15.92 16.98
C GLY A 65 -0.28 16.82 16.14
N SER A 66 0.30 16.36 15.02
CA SER A 66 1.08 17.23 14.12
C SER A 66 0.20 17.93 13.09
N ILE A 67 0.53 19.18 12.76
CA ILE A 67 -0.08 19.93 11.67
C ILE A 67 0.22 19.19 10.36
N VAL A 68 -0.83 18.86 9.61
CA VAL A 68 -0.74 18.13 8.34
C VAL A 68 -0.20 19.08 7.28
N LEU A 69 1.00 18.82 6.76
CA LEU A 69 1.50 19.49 5.56
C LEU A 69 0.73 18.96 4.34
N SER A 70 0.10 19.87 3.61
CA SER A 70 -0.96 19.63 2.61
C SER A 70 -0.51 19.03 1.28
N ASP A 71 0.50 18.15 1.26
CA ASP A 71 0.97 17.47 0.04
C ASP A 71 0.33 16.08 -0.10
N ARG A 72 -1.01 16.07 -0.09
CA ARG A 72 -1.80 14.85 -0.17
C ARG A 72 -2.02 14.48 -1.63
N LEU A 73 -1.49 13.33 -2.05
CA LEU A 73 -1.87 12.70 -3.32
C LEU A 73 -3.39 12.58 -3.43
N SER A 74 -3.94 12.90 -4.59
CA SER A 74 -5.34 12.64 -4.90
C SER A 74 -5.62 11.12 -4.97
N ASP A 75 -6.87 10.72 -4.78
CA ASP A 75 -7.26 9.32 -4.97
C ASP A 75 -7.05 8.88 -6.43
N PHE A 76 -7.18 9.80 -7.38
CA PHE A 76 -6.91 9.53 -8.80
C PHE A 76 -5.45 9.10 -9.04
N GLU A 77 -4.50 9.81 -8.46
CA GLU A 77 -3.07 9.47 -8.57
C GLU A 77 -2.76 8.15 -7.89
N ILE A 78 -3.32 7.90 -6.70
CA ILE A 78 -3.14 6.62 -5.99
C ILE A 78 -3.71 5.47 -6.83
N ARG A 79 -4.92 5.62 -7.38
CA ARG A 79 -5.51 4.62 -8.28
C ARG A 79 -4.64 4.36 -9.49
N SER A 80 -4.03 5.40 -10.07
CA SER A 80 -3.10 5.23 -11.17
C SER A 80 -1.89 4.40 -10.78
N ARG A 81 -1.29 4.64 -9.61
CA ARG A 81 -0.14 3.86 -9.12
C ARG A 81 -0.50 2.42 -8.75
N ILE A 82 -1.72 2.19 -8.24
CA ILE A 82 -2.21 0.84 -7.99
C ILE A 82 -2.35 0.06 -9.29
N ARG A 83 -2.91 0.66 -10.35
CA ARG A 83 -2.95 0.02 -11.68
C ARG A 83 -1.55 -0.30 -12.18
N ASP A 84 -0.61 0.65 -12.11
CA ASP A 84 0.78 0.43 -12.50
C ASP A 84 1.40 -0.77 -11.73
N ALA A 85 1.03 -0.96 -10.46
CA ALA A 85 1.48 -2.08 -9.65
C ALA A 85 0.82 -3.41 -10.06
N ILE A 86 -0.49 -3.41 -10.32
CA ILE A 86 -1.23 -4.60 -10.80
C ILE A 86 -0.62 -5.11 -12.10
N GLU A 87 -0.45 -4.24 -13.10
CA GLU A 87 0.12 -4.63 -14.39
C GLU A 87 1.52 -5.22 -14.23
N ARG A 88 2.38 -4.62 -13.38
CA ARG A 88 3.73 -5.14 -13.14
C ARG A 88 3.75 -6.53 -12.50
N VAL A 89 2.84 -6.81 -11.56
CA VAL A 89 2.73 -8.12 -10.92
C VAL A 89 2.15 -9.15 -11.88
N LEU A 90 1.19 -8.77 -12.72
CA LEU A 90 0.67 -9.63 -13.78
C LEU A 90 1.71 -9.95 -14.86
N ASP A 91 2.55 -8.97 -15.23
CA ASP A 91 3.62 -9.13 -16.22
C ASP A 91 4.81 -9.94 -15.69
N ASN A 92 5.07 -9.87 -14.38
CA ASN A 92 6.17 -10.58 -13.72
C ASN A 92 5.63 -11.31 -12.49
N PRO A 93 4.81 -12.36 -12.69
CA PRO A 93 4.23 -13.07 -11.57
C PRO A 93 5.37 -13.64 -10.71
N THR A 94 5.42 -13.24 -9.44
CA THR A 94 6.38 -13.73 -8.43
C THR A 94 6.10 -15.18 -8.04
N ARG A 95 5.54 -15.99 -8.98
CA ARG A 95 5.47 -17.44 -8.86
C ARG A 95 6.89 -17.92 -8.75
N ALA A 96 7.36 -18.07 -7.52
CA ALA A 96 8.43 -18.98 -7.20
C ALA A 96 8.02 -20.29 -7.88
N ASP A 97 8.74 -20.65 -8.94
CA ASP A 97 8.71 -21.99 -9.49
C ASP A 97 8.66 -22.94 -8.30
N ARG A 98 7.53 -23.63 -8.14
CA ARG A 98 7.48 -24.79 -7.26
C ARG A 98 8.43 -25.80 -7.88
N SER A 99 9.68 -25.73 -7.42
CA SER A 99 10.70 -26.77 -7.60
C SER A 99 10.21 -28.07 -6.99
#